data_AF-A0A966ST95-F1
#
_entry.id   AF-A0A966ST95-F1
#
_cell.length_a   1.000
_cell.length_b   1.000
_cell.length_c   1.000
_cell.angle_alpha   90.00
_cell.angle_beta   90.00
_cell.angle_gamma   90.00
#
_symmetry.space_group_name_H-M   'P 1'
#
loop_
_entity.id
_entity.type
_entity.pdbx_description
1 polymer ?
#
loop_
_entity_poly.entity_id
_entity_poly.type
_entity_poly.pdbx_seq_one_letter_code
_entity_poly.pdbx_strand_id
1 'polypeptide(L)'
;MIKPVLQDDALLADVDAAKADRPNFRLWWLGQSGFLVQFNSRLALLDPYLSDSLTVKYAETDKPHVRMTERVIAPERLAIVDVVSSSHNHRRIQ
;
A
#
# COMPACT_ATOMS: atom_id res chain seq x y z
N MET A 1 15.10 -5.63 6.38
CA MET A 1 13.68 -5.26 6.51
C MET A 1 13.60 -3.74 6.50
N ILE A 2 12.99 -3.15 5.47
CA ILE A 2 12.79 -1.69 5.42
C ILE A 2 11.64 -1.35 6.35
N LYS A 3 11.88 -0.45 7.30
CA LYS A 3 10.87 0.06 8.24
C LYS A 3 10.17 1.28 7.62
N PRO A 4 8.85 1.43 7.79
CA PRO A 4 8.14 2.57 7.24
C PRO A 4 8.46 3.82 8.04
N VAL A 5 8.44 4.98 7.38
CA VAL A 5 8.56 6.29 8.05
C VAL A 5 7.27 6.63 8.78
N LEU A 6 6.12 6.26 8.21
CA LEU A 6 4.79 6.39 8.79
C LEU A 6 4.08 5.04 8.72
N GLN A 7 3.31 4.71 9.75
CA GLN A 7 2.51 3.50 9.83
C GLN A 7 1.12 3.83 10.36
N ASP A 8 0.12 3.05 9.95
CA ASP A 8 -1.21 3.03 10.56
C ASP A 8 -1.82 4.44 10.69
N ASP A 9 -2.14 4.88 11.92
CA ASP A 9 -2.78 6.18 12.18
C ASP A 9 -1.93 7.36 11.72
N ALA A 10 -0.60 7.25 11.83
CA ALA A 10 0.31 8.31 11.41
C ALA A 10 0.30 8.49 9.89
N LEU A 11 0.14 7.40 9.13
CA LEU A 11 -0.04 7.48 7.68
C LEU A 11 -1.39 8.12 7.33
N LEU A 12 -2.47 7.68 7.99
CA LEU A 12 -3.81 8.20 7.73
C LEU A 12 -3.91 9.71 8.02
N ALA A 13 -3.33 10.15 9.14
CA ALA A 13 -3.25 11.56 9.49
C ALA A 13 -2.48 12.38 8.44
N ASP A 14 -1.38 11.85 7.91
CA ASP A 14 -0.60 12.53 6.86
C ASP A 14 -1.37 12.60 5.52
N VAL A 15 -2.08 11.53 5.17
CA VAL A 15 -2.97 11.48 3.99
C VAL A 15 -4.11 12.49 4.13
N ASP A 16 -4.73 12.60 5.30
CA ASP A 16 -5.80 13.57 5.52
C ASP A 16 -5.28 15.02 5.52
N ALA A 17 -4.13 15.27 6.14
CA ALA A 17 -3.47 16.58 6.11
C ALA A 17 -3.12 17.01 4.68
N ALA A 18 -2.71 16.06 3.83
CA ALA A 18 -2.38 16.31 2.43
C ALA A 18 -3.55 16.83 1.59
N LYS A 19 -4.80 16.56 1.96
CA LYS A 19 -6.01 17.02 1.24
C LYS A 19 -6.14 18.54 1.22
N ALA A 20 -5.60 19.22 2.23
CA ALA A 20 -5.65 20.67 2.35
C ALA A 20 -4.46 21.38 1.65
N ASP A 21 -3.41 20.64 1.28
CA ASP A 21 -2.17 21.20 0.74
C ASP A 21 -2.26 21.48 -0.77
N ARG A 22 -1.64 22.57 -1.24
CA ARG A 22 -1.66 23.02 -2.64
C ARG A 22 -0.21 23.15 -3.17
N PRO A 23 0.15 22.52 -4.29
CA PRO A 23 -0.68 21.68 -5.16
C PRO A 23 -0.99 20.33 -4.50
N ASN A 24 -2.24 19.89 -4.61
CA ASN A 24 -2.81 18.71 -3.95
C ASN A 24 -2.28 17.38 -4.53
N PHE A 25 -0.96 17.25 -4.70
CA PHE A 25 -0.28 16.06 -5.17
C PHE A 25 0.62 15.50 -4.08
N ARG A 26 0.41 14.23 -3.71
CA ARG A 26 1.32 13.49 -2.82
C ARG A 26 1.47 12.05 -3.27
N LEU A 27 2.62 11.47 -2.92
CA LEU A 27 2.98 10.10 -3.23
C LEU A 27 3.52 9.44 -1.96
N TRP A 28 2.90 8.35 -1.53
CA TRP A 28 3.41 7.48 -0.48
C TRP A 28 3.84 6.15 -1.08
N TRP A 29 5.04 5.72 -0.73
CA TRP A 29 5.51 4.38 -1.03
C TRP A 29 5.10 3.42 0.09
N LEU A 30 4.29 2.41 -0.25
CA LEU A 30 3.75 1.44 0.70
C LEU A 30 4.62 0.18 0.81
N GLY A 31 5.75 0.15 0.10
CA GLY A 31 6.67 -0.97 0.01
C GLY A 31 6.50 -1.78 -1.27
N GLN A 32 7.58 -2.46 -1.67
CA GLN A 32 7.70 -3.14 -2.98
C GLN A 32 7.27 -2.23 -4.14
N SER A 33 6.27 -2.62 -4.93
CA SER A 33 5.70 -1.84 -6.03
C SER A 33 4.44 -1.06 -5.63
N GLY A 34 4.03 -1.08 -4.36
CA GLY A 34 2.79 -0.46 -3.89
C GLY A 34 2.94 1.04 -3.65
N PHE A 35 2.05 1.83 -4.23
CA PHE A 35 2.02 3.29 -4.06
C PHE A 35 0.60 3.79 -3.77
N LEU A 36 0.50 4.76 -2.86
CA LEU A 36 -0.69 5.59 -2.72
C LEU A 36 -0.39 6.94 -3.35
N VAL A 37 -1.28 7.41 -4.22
CA VAL A 37 -1.16 8.68 -4.91
C VAL A 37 -2.38 9.51 -4.54
N GLN A 38 -2.15 10.74 -4.10
CA GLN A 38 -3.20 11.73 -3.99
C GLN A 38 -3.03 12.77 -5.10
N PHE A 39 -4.11 13.09 -5.81
CA PHE A 39 -4.14 14.14 -6.81
C PHE A 39 -5.52 14.79 -6.87
N ASN A 40 -5.60 16.11 -6.75
CA ASN A 40 -6.88 16.87 -6.75
C ASN A 40 -7.92 16.30 -5.77
N SER A 41 -7.44 15.99 -4.54
CA SER A 41 -8.24 15.39 -3.46
C SER A 41 -8.82 14.01 -3.77
N ARG A 42 -8.36 13.35 -4.84
CA ARG A 42 -8.64 11.94 -5.14
C ARG A 42 -7.46 11.07 -4.72
N LEU A 43 -7.75 9.86 -4.28
CA LEU A 43 -6.77 8.86 -3.86
C LEU A 43 -6.79 7.67 -4.82
N ALA A 44 -5.61 7.34 -5.37
CA ALA A 44 -5.39 6.17 -6.21
C ALA A 44 -4.36 5.25 -5.55
N LEU A 45 -4.69 3.96 -5.44
CA LEU A 45 -3.81 2.92 -4.94
C LEU A 45 -3.30 2.08 -6.12
N LEU A 46 -1.99 2.08 -6.31
CA LEU A 46 -1.30 1.40 -7.40
C LEU A 46 -0.58 0.17 -6.86
N ASP A 47 -0.77 -0.97 -7.52
CA ASP A 47 -0.10 -2.24 -7.23
C ASP A 47 -0.02 -2.59 -5.72
N PRO A 48 -1.14 -2.52 -4.96
CA PRO A 48 -1.10 -2.77 -3.54
C PRO A 48 -0.62 -4.17 -3.23
N TYR A 49 0.64 -4.29 -2.82
CA TYR A 49 1.20 -5.51 -2.28
C TYR A 49 0.84 -5.61 -0.78
N LEU A 50 -0.46 -5.74 -0.52
CA LEU A 50 -1.04 -5.69 0.83
C LEU A 50 -1.45 -7.05 1.37
N SER A 51 -1.39 -8.11 0.57
CA SER A 51 -1.74 -9.49 0.96
C SER A 51 -0.50 -10.34 1.22
N ASP A 52 -0.51 -11.10 2.33
CA ASP A 52 0.50 -12.14 2.65
C ASP A 52 0.15 -13.50 2.01
N SER A 53 -0.79 -13.53 1.06
CA SER A 53 -1.27 -14.73 0.37
C SER A 53 -0.15 -15.59 -0.25
N LEU A 54 0.94 -14.98 -0.69
CA LEU A 54 2.12 -15.71 -1.17
C LEU A 54 2.97 -16.30 -0.05
N THR A 55 3.07 -15.63 1.10
CA THR A 55 3.78 -16.16 2.26
C THR A 55 3.05 -17.40 2.79
N VAL A 56 1.71 -17.41 2.78
CA VAL A 56 0.91 -18.59 3.14
C VAL A 56 1.01 -19.69 2.09
N LYS A 57 0.93 -19.35 0.80
CA LYS A 57 0.92 -20.34 -0.29
C LYS A 57 2.28 -21.00 -0.56
N TYR A 58 3.38 -20.31 -0.24
CA TYR A 58 4.75 -20.80 -0.47
C TYR A 58 5.50 -21.12 0.83
N ALA A 59 4.80 -21.12 1.98
CA ALA A 59 5.37 -21.48 3.28
C ALA A 59 6.04 -22.87 3.29
N GLU A 60 5.51 -23.82 2.51
CA GLU A 60 5.98 -25.20 2.43
C GLU A 60 6.80 -25.49 1.15
N THR A 61 7.29 -24.47 0.45
CA THR A 61 8.11 -24.63 -0.75
C THR A 61 9.54 -24.15 -0.52
N ASP A 62 10.52 -24.70 -1.26
CA ASP A 62 11.96 -24.39 -1.17
C ASP A 62 12.35 -22.91 -1.41
N LYS A 63 11.38 -22.02 -1.64
CA LYS A 63 11.59 -20.56 -1.81
C LYS A 63 10.53 -19.78 -1.02
N PRO A 64 10.68 -19.65 0.31
CA PRO A 64 9.75 -18.85 1.10
C PRO A 64 9.79 -17.39 0.63
N HIS A 65 8.64 -16.88 0.17
CA HIS A 65 8.49 -15.46 -0.13
C HIS A 65 8.40 -14.67 1.19
N VAL A 66 9.57 -14.29 1.71
CA VAL A 66 9.68 -13.42 2.89
C VAL A 66 9.54 -11.96 2.44
N ARG A 67 8.62 -11.24 3.07
CA ARG A 67 8.36 -9.82 2.80
C ARG A 67 9.61 -8.99 3.14
N MET A 68 10.09 -8.20 2.18
CA MET A 68 11.30 -7.36 2.38
C MET A 68 11.01 -6.04 3.12
N THR A 69 9.76 -5.58 3.10
CA THR A 69 9.28 -4.34 3.72
C THR A 69 8.20 -4.64 4.75
N GLU A 70 8.21 -3.94 5.87
CA GLU A 70 7.13 -4.07 6.86
C GLU A 70 5.78 -3.62 6.29
N ARG A 71 4.68 -4.05 6.91
CA ARG A 71 3.35 -3.57 6.54
C ARG A 71 3.21 -2.11 6.97
N VAL A 72 2.88 -1.26 5.99
CA VAL A 72 2.71 0.18 6.19
C VAL A 72 1.32 0.50 6.75
N ILE A 73 0.28 -0.19 6.25
CA ILE A 73 -1.09 -0.11 6.76
C ILE A 73 -1.85 -1.39 6.40
N ALA A 74 -2.85 -1.77 7.20
CA ALA A 74 -3.77 -2.86 6.88
C ALA A 74 -4.72 -2.46 5.72
N PRO A 75 -4.92 -3.32 4.69
CA PRO A 75 -5.72 -2.98 3.51
C PRO A 75 -7.18 -2.60 3.83
N GLU A 76 -7.78 -3.16 4.88
CA GLU A 76 -9.15 -2.87 5.30
C GLU A 76 -9.32 -1.41 5.74
N ARG A 77 -8.22 -0.76 6.12
CA ARG A 77 -8.17 0.65 6.55
C ARG A 77 -8.04 1.62 5.38
N LEU A 78 -7.82 1.13 4.16
CA LEU A 78 -7.73 1.93 2.93
C LEU A 78 -9.07 2.03 2.18
N ALA A 79 -10.21 1.84 2.86
CA ALA A 79 -11.55 1.88 2.27
C ALA A 79 -11.94 3.24 1.62
N ILE A 80 -11.07 4.25 1.69
CA ILE A 80 -11.26 5.63 1.21
C ILE A 80 -10.67 5.83 -0.21
N VAL A 81 -10.04 4.81 -0.80
CA VAL A 81 -9.40 4.93 -2.12
C VAL A 81 -10.44 4.98 -3.25
N ASP A 82 -10.35 5.97 -4.14
CA ASP A 82 -11.25 6.15 -5.29
C ASP A 82 -10.97 5.17 -6.43
N VAL A 83 -9.70 4.81 -6.63
CA VAL A 83 -9.25 3.94 -7.72
C VAL A 83 -8.19 2.97 -7.21
N VAL A 84 -8.40 1.68 -7.45
CA VAL A 84 -7.37 0.64 -7.23
C VAL A 84 -6.95 0.11 -8.60
N SER A 85 -5.66 0.10 -8.89
CA SER A 85 -5.12 -0.48 -10.12
C SER A 85 -4.06 -1.55 -9.85
N SER A 86 -3.95 -2.49 -10.78
CA SER A 86 -2.95 -3.56 -10.77
C SER A 86 -2.34 -3.68 -12.16
N SER A 87 -1.02 -3.54 -12.27
CA SER A 87 -0.26 -3.65 -13.51
C SER A 87 -0.34 -5.05 -14.11
N HIS A 88 -0.46 -6.07 -13.26
CA HIS A 88 -0.66 -7.47 -13.65
C HIS A 88 -1.68 -8.16 -12.74
N ASN A 89 -2.46 -9.10 -13.28
CA ASN A 89 -3.37 -9.94 -12.50
C ASN A 89 -2.59 -11.06 -11.79
N HIS A 90 -1.70 -10.70 -10.87
CA HIS A 90 -1.19 -11.67 -9.91
C HIS A 90 -2.31 -11.90 -8.89
N ARG A 91 -2.74 -13.16 -8.68
CA ARG A 91 -3.65 -13.58 -7.58
C ARG A 91 -3.10 -13.08 -6.22
N ARG A 92 -3.35 -11.83 -5.88
CA ARG A 92 -2.76 -11.12 -4.72
C ARG A 92 -3.73 -10.12 -4.08
N ILE A 93 -4.99 -10.14 -4.51
CA ILE A 93 -6.10 -9.45 -3.82
C ILE A 93 -7.07 -10.56 -3.41
N GLN A 94 -6.94 -10.98 -2.15
CA GLN A 94 -7.92 -11.78 -1.43
C GLN A 94 -7.89 -11.32 0.01
#